data_AF-A0A9D6I742-F1
#
_entry.id   AF-A0A9D6I742-F1
#
_cell.length_a   1.000
_cell.length_b   1.000
_cell.length_c   1.000
_cell.angle_alpha   90.00
_cell.angle_beta   90.00
_cell.angle_gamma   90.00
#
_symmetry.space_group_name_H-M   'P 1'
#
loop_
_entity.id
_entity.type
_entity.pdbx_description
1 polymer ?
#
loop_
_entity_poly.entity_id
_entity_poly.type
_entity_poly.pdbx_seq_one_letter_code
_entity_poly.pdbx_strand_id
1 'polypeptide(L)'
;MKPHGTLVTHRPGPAGRPLLVSEADRHGTLVTVAEWDETGRLRHAKVRLPDGSWIGIEPGAAESPLWGRSDRLSVLDPHEPFRPLEPITLFQSVDYGAVGFIPPLAEPDRLPPGAGTAVLNFLASLLVEQGTSRVRYRGPYATEQLFTALLESFRYDPGATSPLDQFMESGGGLDWSPAPHERLFSPAGAYVQLRDGIEKVVFQGRAYYRRRWQGVLRDEPRVLREEGDRVIASLWAMGEPLEEHLILDRTGEVLAVLPAAPAEGPYAPFSRRWRSAVGELVAHGSTPLLRPSILSIVERLDLQWGPLTADLVEATGDRLVISLRLPRVFRLRLEAQPEGEQRVRAALSLAAEVAKLLGPAVRRKAQAALAALPESGQRAALELAEATFETASSTLEACLDQLVRALLAGKELPA
;
A
#
# COMPACT_ATOMS: atom_id res chain seq x y z
N MET A 1 -19.89 13.55 17.64
CA MET A 1 -19.33 12.18 17.74
C MET A 1 -19.66 11.46 16.45
N LYS A 2 -18.68 10.81 15.82
CA LYS A 2 -18.86 10.03 14.58
C LYS A 2 -19.39 8.61 14.91
N PRO A 3 -19.90 7.82 13.93
CA PRO A 3 -20.57 6.54 14.17
C PRO A 3 -19.81 5.50 15.01
N HIS A 4 -18.48 5.45 14.91
CA HIS A 4 -17.60 4.53 15.64
C HIS A 4 -16.98 5.16 16.90
N GLY A 5 -17.52 6.28 17.37
CA GLY A 5 -17.15 6.89 18.64
C GLY A 5 -16.01 7.90 18.56
N THR A 6 -15.52 8.28 17.37
CA THR A 6 -14.56 9.40 17.25
C THR A 6 -15.20 10.69 17.74
N LEU A 7 -14.52 11.35 18.68
CA LEU A 7 -14.85 12.67 19.17
C LEU A 7 -14.17 13.71 18.26
N VAL A 8 -14.96 14.68 17.81
CA VAL A 8 -14.49 15.76 16.94
C VAL A 8 -14.76 17.08 17.64
N THR A 9 -13.71 17.88 17.82
CA THR A 9 -13.81 19.21 18.40
C THR A 9 -13.68 20.25 17.32
N HIS A 10 -14.64 21.17 17.28
CA HIS A 10 -14.64 22.31 16.38
C HIS A 10 -14.53 23.61 17.17
N ARG A 11 -14.02 24.64 16.50
CA ARG A 11 -14.22 26.03 16.92
C ARG A 11 -14.95 26.81 15.83
N PRO A 12 -15.64 27.91 16.16
CA PRO A 12 -16.22 28.79 15.15
C PRO A 12 -15.11 29.42 14.30
N GLY A 13 -15.25 29.35 12.98
CA GLY A 13 -14.45 30.08 12.01
C GLY A 13 -15.18 31.30 11.44
N PRO A 14 -14.57 31.96 10.44
CA PRO A 14 -15.22 33.04 9.70
C PRO A 14 -16.60 32.61 9.16
N ALA A 15 -17.57 33.53 9.20
CA ALA A 15 -18.96 33.29 8.81
C ALA A 15 -19.66 32.14 9.57
N GLY A 16 -19.17 31.77 10.77
CA GLY A 16 -19.78 30.75 11.63
C GLY A 16 -19.50 29.31 11.19
N ARG A 17 -18.65 29.11 10.18
CA ARG A 17 -18.29 27.79 9.69
C ARG A 17 -17.46 27.02 10.73
N PRO A 18 -17.73 25.73 11.00
CA PRO A 18 -16.90 24.95 11.91
C PRO A 18 -15.49 24.75 11.34
N LEU A 19 -14.47 24.99 12.16
CA LEU A 19 -13.08 24.65 11.89
C LEU A 19 -12.65 23.49 12.78
N LEU A 20 -12.18 22.41 12.18
CA LEU A 20 -11.73 21.21 12.88
C LEU A 20 -10.51 21.54 13.76
N VAL A 21 -10.62 21.39 15.07
CA VAL A 21 -9.50 21.64 16.02
C VAL A 21 -8.80 20.34 16.36
N SER A 22 -9.56 19.28 16.65
CA SER A 22 -8.99 17.96 16.94
C SER A 22 -9.97 16.83 16.70
N GLU A 23 -9.41 15.64 16.51
CA GLU A 23 -10.12 14.37 16.54
C GLU A 23 -9.43 13.45 17.56
N ALA A 24 -10.22 12.78 18.39
CA ALA A 24 -9.79 11.71 19.27
C ALA A 24 -10.63 10.46 19.02
N ASP A 25 -10.01 9.28 19.05
CA ASP A 25 -10.75 8.02 18.97
C ASP A 25 -11.59 7.78 20.24
N ARG A 26 -12.36 6.68 20.25
CA ARG A 26 -13.25 6.34 21.37
C ARG A 26 -12.51 6.06 22.69
N HIS A 27 -11.20 5.80 22.65
CA HIS A 27 -10.34 5.60 23.81
C HIS A 27 -9.65 6.91 24.25
N GLY A 28 -9.96 8.04 23.60
CA GLY A 28 -9.37 9.34 23.89
C GLY A 28 -8.00 9.55 23.24
N THR A 29 -7.55 8.66 22.36
CA THR A 29 -6.29 8.82 21.64
C THR A 29 -6.46 9.91 20.59
N LEU A 30 -5.71 11.01 20.71
CA LEU A 30 -5.67 12.04 19.66
C LEU A 30 -5.14 11.47 18.34
N VAL A 31 -5.88 11.70 17.26
CA VAL A 31 -5.56 11.20 15.91
C VAL A 31 -5.32 12.32 14.90
N THR A 32 -5.91 13.51 15.13
CA THR A 32 -5.67 14.74 14.36
C THR A 32 -5.72 15.94 15.28
N VAL A 33 -4.84 16.92 15.04
CA VAL A 33 -4.90 18.25 15.67
C VAL A 33 -4.62 19.30 14.60
N ALA A 34 -5.38 20.40 14.59
CA ALA A 34 -5.23 21.49 13.65
C ALA A 34 -5.33 22.85 14.36
N GLU A 35 -4.37 23.72 14.08
CA GLU A 35 -4.28 25.08 14.56
C GLU A 35 -4.65 26.05 13.45
N TRP A 36 -5.58 26.94 13.74
CA TRP A 36 -6.11 27.92 12.80
C TRP A 36 -5.88 29.33 13.33
N ASP A 37 -5.57 30.28 12.46
CA ASP A 37 -5.50 31.69 12.83
C ASP A 37 -6.89 32.34 12.95
N GLU A 38 -6.95 33.60 13.36
CA GLU A 38 -8.20 34.35 13.51
C GLU A 38 -8.93 34.57 12.18
N THR A 39 -8.21 34.52 11.05
CA THR A 39 -8.77 34.66 9.70
C THR A 39 -9.35 33.36 9.16
N GLY A 40 -9.26 32.26 9.91
CA GLY A 40 -9.71 30.95 9.50
C GLY A 40 -8.75 30.23 8.55
N ARG A 41 -7.48 30.64 8.46
CA ARG A 41 -6.44 29.91 7.73
C ARG A 41 -5.75 28.92 8.65
N LEU A 42 -5.43 27.74 8.09
CA LEU A 42 -4.67 26.73 8.82
C LEU A 42 -3.24 27.23 9.01
N ARG A 43 -2.75 27.23 10.26
CA ARG A 43 -1.34 27.50 10.61
C ARG A 43 -0.53 26.22 10.62
N HIS A 44 -1.04 25.19 11.27
CA HIS A 44 -0.41 23.87 11.32
C HIS A 44 -1.49 22.80 11.46
N ALA A 45 -1.22 21.60 10.95
CA ALA A 45 -1.95 20.42 11.35
C ALA A 45 -0.99 19.26 11.62
N LYS A 46 -1.43 18.29 12.40
CA LYS A 46 -0.71 17.03 12.58
C LYS A 46 -1.67 15.87 12.57
N VAL A 47 -1.23 14.78 11.96
CA VAL A 47 -1.98 13.52 11.86
C VAL A 47 -1.16 12.38 12.43
N ARG A 48 -1.80 11.52 13.23
CA ARG A 48 -1.14 10.39 13.87
C ARG A 48 -1.06 9.21 12.90
N LEU A 49 0.11 8.58 12.87
CA LEU A 49 0.38 7.39 12.07
C LEU A 49 0.10 6.10 12.86
N PRO A 50 -0.02 4.95 12.17
CA PRO A 50 -0.25 3.66 12.84
C PRO A 50 0.82 3.24 13.85
N ASP A 51 2.07 3.67 13.66
CA ASP A 51 3.18 3.44 14.60
C ASP A 51 3.16 4.39 15.81
N GLY A 52 2.16 5.28 15.87
CA GLY A 52 1.98 6.27 16.91
C GLY A 52 2.73 7.58 16.70
N SER A 53 3.62 7.66 15.70
CA SER A 53 4.32 8.90 15.33
C SER A 53 3.38 9.92 14.71
N TRP A 54 3.87 11.16 14.50
CA TRP A 54 3.08 12.27 13.97
C TRP A 54 3.73 12.84 12.71
N ILE A 55 2.87 13.09 11.72
CA ILE A 55 3.21 13.89 10.54
C ILE A 55 2.60 15.27 10.70
N GLY A 56 3.44 16.29 10.61
CA GLY A 56 3.05 17.68 10.57
C GLY A 56 2.83 18.17 9.15
N ILE A 57 1.87 19.06 9.01
CA ILE A 57 1.52 19.79 7.79
C ILE A 57 1.75 21.27 8.09
N GLU A 58 2.66 21.89 7.35
CA GLU A 58 2.99 23.32 7.43
C GLU A 58 2.57 24.02 6.13
N PRO A 59 1.43 24.74 6.11
CA PRO A 59 0.88 25.33 4.90
C PRO A 59 1.74 26.45 4.29
N GLY A 60 1.97 26.38 2.99
CA GLY A 60 2.69 27.40 2.21
C GLY A 60 4.15 27.60 2.61
N ALA A 61 4.76 26.61 3.26
CA ALA A 61 6.10 26.69 3.84
C ALA A 61 7.25 26.54 2.83
N ALA A 62 6.94 26.21 1.56
CA ALA A 62 7.93 25.99 0.51
C ALA A 62 7.38 26.30 -0.89
N GLU A 63 8.28 26.26 -1.88
CA GLU A 63 7.95 26.26 -3.30
C GLU A 63 8.52 25.00 -3.98
N SER A 64 7.74 24.45 -4.89
CA SER A 64 8.12 23.33 -5.75
C SER A 64 8.34 23.84 -7.17
N PRO A 65 9.40 23.42 -7.88
CA PRO A 65 9.57 23.78 -9.29
C PRO A 65 8.47 23.21 -10.20
N LEU A 66 7.71 22.20 -9.73
CA LEU A 66 6.66 21.54 -10.52
C LEU A 66 5.33 22.28 -10.52
N TRP A 67 4.96 22.94 -9.40
CA TRP A 67 3.64 23.57 -9.23
C TRP A 67 3.64 24.82 -8.34
N GLY A 68 4.80 25.33 -7.95
CA GLY A 68 4.93 26.54 -7.12
C GLY A 68 4.60 26.29 -5.65
N ARG A 69 3.82 27.19 -5.05
CA ARG A 69 3.54 27.21 -3.60
C ARG A 69 3.10 25.84 -3.07
N SER A 70 3.77 25.40 -2.02
CA SER A 70 3.66 24.04 -1.49
C SER A 70 3.56 24.01 0.03
N ASP A 71 2.84 23.02 0.53
CA ASP A 71 2.78 22.68 1.94
C ASP A 71 3.87 21.65 2.26
N ARG A 72 4.51 21.80 3.42
CA ARG A 72 5.58 20.89 3.85
C ARG A 72 5.03 19.81 4.76
N LEU A 73 5.43 18.57 4.49
CA LEU A 73 5.26 17.45 5.41
C LEU A 73 6.54 17.18 6.18
N SER A 74 6.43 17.04 7.50
CA SER A 74 7.59 16.75 8.38
C SER A 74 7.24 15.69 9.42
N VAL A 75 8.22 14.88 9.82
CA VAL A 75 8.09 14.10 11.06
C VAL A 75 8.16 15.08 12.22
N LEU A 76 7.27 14.93 13.20
CA LEU A 76 7.23 15.81 14.36
C LEU A 76 7.89 15.19 15.59
N ASP A 77 8.40 16.07 16.46
CA ASP A 77 8.82 15.71 17.80
C ASP A 77 7.61 15.22 18.62
N PRO A 78 7.71 14.07 19.32
CA PRO A 78 6.59 13.54 20.08
C PRO A 78 6.27 14.35 21.35
N HIS A 79 7.21 15.15 21.85
CA HIS A 79 7.10 15.90 23.11
C HIS A 79 6.79 17.39 22.89
N GLU A 80 7.21 17.96 21.76
CA GLU A 80 6.96 19.37 21.44
C GLU A 80 5.86 19.54 20.37
N PRO A 81 4.81 20.34 20.63
CA PRO A 81 3.74 20.58 19.65
C PRO A 81 4.27 21.18 18.35
N PHE A 82 3.99 20.51 17.22
CA PHE A 82 4.28 20.98 15.86
C PHE A 82 5.77 21.23 15.56
N ARG A 83 6.71 20.84 16.43
CA ARG A 83 8.14 20.98 16.16
C ARG A 83 8.58 19.94 15.11
N PRO A 84 9.04 20.36 13.92
CA PRO A 84 9.55 19.43 12.93
C PRO A 84 10.91 18.86 13.37
N LEU A 85 11.08 17.55 13.24
CA LEU A 85 12.37 16.87 13.35
C LEU A 85 13.06 16.80 11.99
N GLU A 86 12.32 16.36 10.97
CA GLU A 86 12.86 16.17 9.62
C GLU A 86 11.80 16.51 8.55
N PRO A 87 12.13 17.35 7.55
CA PRO A 87 11.26 17.56 6.40
C PRO A 87 11.28 16.34 5.48
N ILE A 88 10.09 15.84 5.15
CA ILE A 88 9.90 14.60 4.39
C ILE A 88 9.68 14.89 2.91
N THR A 89 8.68 15.71 2.58
CA THR A 89 8.31 16.00 1.19
C THR A 89 7.36 17.20 1.12
N LEU A 90 6.95 17.57 -0.10
CA LEU A 90 6.06 18.67 -0.39
C LEU A 90 4.83 18.19 -1.17
N PHE A 91 3.68 18.79 -0.91
CA PHE A 91 2.52 18.70 -1.81
C PHE A 91 2.02 20.10 -2.17
N GLN A 92 1.27 20.21 -3.27
CA GLN A 92 0.73 21.49 -3.72
C GLN A 92 -0.14 22.13 -2.64
N SER A 93 0.12 23.41 -2.35
CA SER A 93 -0.61 24.12 -1.31
C SER A 93 -2.11 24.19 -1.62
N VAL A 94 -2.93 23.93 -0.61
CA VAL A 94 -4.39 24.03 -0.69
C VAL A 94 -4.93 25.08 0.26
N ASP A 95 -6.08 25.64 -0.06
CA ASP A 95 -6.85 26.41 0.92
C ASP A 95 -7.57 25.43 1.85
N TYR A 96 -7.03 25.18 3.04
CA TYR A 96 -7.67 24.30 4.04
C TYR A 96 -9.03 24.80 4.50
N GLY A 97 -9.26 26.11 4.42
CA GLY A 97 -10.56 26.73 4.65
C GLY A 97 -11.53 26.49 3.50
N ALA A 98 -11.09 26.07 2.31
CA ALA A 98 -11.95 25.81 1.16
C ALA A 98 -11.26 24.82 0.19
N VAL A 99 -11.08 23.57 0.63
CA VAL A 99 -10.36 22.54 -0.13
C VAL A 99 -11.15 22.25 -1.40
N GLY A 100 -10.54 22.49 -2.56
CA GLY A 100 -11.20 22.34 -3.86
C GLY A 100 -10.70 21.14 -4.69
N PHE A 101 -9.61 20.49 -4.29
CA PHE A 101 -8.98 19.43 -5.06
C PHE A 101 -8.07 18.56 -4.17
N ILE A 102 -7.68 17.40 -4.70
CA ILE A 102 -6.66 16.53 -4.09
C ILE A 102 -5.29 16.94 -4.67
N PRO A 103 -4.34 17.41 -3.84
CA PRO A 103 -3.07 17.95 -4.33
C PRO A 103 -2.07 16.86 -4.75
N PRO A 104 -1.21 17.12 -5.77
CA PRO A 104 -0.03 16.28 -6.05
C PRO A 104 0.99 16.29 -4.93
N LEU A 105 1.72 15.19 -4.81
CA LEU A 105 2.82 14.97 -3.87
C LEU A 105 4.13 14.74 -4.64
N ALA A 106 5.22 15.37 -4.22
CA ALA A 106 6.49 15.35 -4.97
C ALA A 106 7.24 14.02 -4.84
N GLU A 107 7.46 13.55 -3.60
CA GLU A 107 8.29 12.39 -3.32
C GLU A 107 7.50 11.37 -2.46
N PRO A 108 6.50 10.68 -3.04
CA PRO A 108 5.67 9.73 -2.31
C PRO A 108 6.46 8.64 -1.58
N ASP A 109 7.61 8.23 -2.11
CA ASP A 109 8.46 7.19 -1.51
C ASP A 109 9.17 7.63 -0.22
N ARG A 110 9.28 8.94 0.05
CA ARG A 110 9.85 9.44 1.32
C ARG A 110 8.85 9.36 2.47
N LEU A 111 7.57 9.18 2.19
CA LEU A 111 6.54 9.10 3.22
C LEU A 111 6.71 7.86 4.10
N PRO A 112 6.67 8.02 5.43
CA PRO A 112 6.54 6.89 6.33
C PRO A 112 5.27 6.08 6.03
N PRO A 113 5.26 4.76 6.32
CA PRO A 113 4.09 3.93 6.12
C PRO A 113 2.82 4.51 6.76
N GLY A 114 1.77 4.68 5.95
CA GLY A 114 0.48 5.22 6.40
C GLY A 114 0.37 6.75 6.39
N ALA A 115 1.46 7.50 6.21
CA ALA A 115 1.43 8.97 6.19
C ALA A 115 0.56 9.53 5.07
N GLY A 116 0.68 8.99 3.85
CA GLY A 116 -0.12 9.43 2.70
C GLY A 116 -1.61 9.30 2.97
N THR A 117 -2.07 8.12 3.41
CA THR A 117 -3.48 7.91 3.79
C THR A 117 -3.90 8.81 4.94
N ALA A 118 -3.07 9.01 5.96
CA ALA A 118 -3.43 9.86 7.11
C ALA A 118 -3.68 11.32 6.70
N VAL A 119 -2.84 11.86 5.81
CA VAL A 119 -3.01 13.21 5.24
C VAL A 119 -4.24 13.27 4.32
N LEU A 120 -4.44 12.27 3.46
CA LEU A 120 -5.63 12.18 2.61
C LEU A 120 -6.92 12.09 3.43
N ASN A 121 -6.92 11.36 4.54
CA ASN A 121 -8.07 11.25 5.44
C ASN A 121 -8.37 12.58 6.14
N PHE A 122 -7.33 13.36 6.49
CA PHE A 122 -7.50 14.72 7.00
C PHE A 122 -8.14 15.64 5.95
N LEU A 123 -7.66 15.63 4.71
CA LEU A 123 -8.27 16.40 3.62
C LEU A 123 -9.73 15.97 3.36
N ALA A 124 -10.02 14.66 3.38
CA ALA A 124 -11.37 14.14 3.23
C ALA A 124 -12.29 14.57 4.38
N SER A 125 -11.80 14.54 5.63
CA SER A 125 -12.54 15.07 6.79
C SER A 125 -12.85 16.55 6.62
N LEU A 126 -11.87 17.35 6.21
CA LEU A 126 -12.11 18.76 5.93
C LEU A 126 -13.19 18.92 4.86
N LEU A 127 -13.04 18.29 3.70
CA LEU A 127 -13.99 18.35 2.59
C LEU A 127 -15.44 18.02 2.99
N VAL A 128 -15.65 17.00 3.82
CA VAL A 128 -16.98 16.66 4.36
C VAL A 128 -17.54 17.80 5.22
N GLU A 129 -16.74 18.37 6.12
CA GLU A 129 -17.17 19.50 6.97
C GLU A 129 -17.48 20.78 6.17
N GLN A 130 -16.93 20.91 4.95
CA GLN A 130 -17.21 22.04 4.04
C GLN A 130 -18.42 21.78 3.13
N GLY A 131 -19.01 20.58 3.20
CA GLY A 131 -20.09 20.18 2.30
C GLY A 131 -19.64 19.93 0.87
N THR A 132 -18.35 19.73 0.61
CA THR A 132 -17.84 19.44 -0.73
C THR A 132 -18.20 18.01 -1.11
N SER A 133 -19.04 17.83 -2.12
CA SER A 133 -19.50 16.50 -2.53
C SER A 133 -18.55 15.79 -3.49
N ARG A 134 -17.77 16.54 -4.28
CA ARG A 134 -16.85 15.99 -5.29
C ARG A 134 -15.59 16.84 -5.44
N VAL A 135 -14.46 16.17 -5.65
CA VAL A 135 -13.16 16.76 -5.97
C VAL A 135 -12.44 15.90 -7.02
N ARG A 136 -11.41 16.48 -7.64
CA ARG A 136 -10.51 15.76 -8.55
C ARG A 136 -9.08 15.80 -8.05
N TYR A 137 -8.29 14.81 -8.47
CA TYR A 137 -6.84 14.88 -8.36
C TYR A 137 -6.28 15.87 -9.39
N ARG A 138 -5.33 16.70 -8.96
CA ARG A 138 -4.76 17.78 -9.80
C ARG A 138 -3.25 17.66 -9.95
N GLY A 139 -2.78 16.44 -10.15
CA GLY A 139 -1.35 16.15 -10.24
C GLY A 139 -0.96 15.37 -11.49
N PRO A 140 0.34 15.40 -11.86
CA PRO A 140 0.81 14.72 -13.07
C PRO A 140 0.92 13.20 -12.91
N TYR A 141 0.85 12.69 -11.67
CA TYR A 141 1.16 11.29 -11.36
C TYR A 141 -0.10 10.53 -10.92
N ALA A 142 -0.92 10.11 -11.87
CA ALA A 142 -2.06 9.23 -11.61
C ALA A 142 -1.61 7.76 -11.69
N THR A 143 -1.13 7.23 -10.57
CA THR A 143 -0.61 5.86 -10.48
C THR A 143 -1.60 4.91 -9.80
N GLU A 144 -1.45 3.61 -10.02
CA GLU A 144 -2.21 2.58 -9.27
C GLU A 144 -2.02 2.70 -7.75
N GLN A 145 -0.80 3.03 -7.30
CA GLN A 145 -0.52 3.26 -5.88
C GLN A 145 -1.30 4.47 -5.33
N LEU A 146 -1.38 5.56 -6.08
CA LEU A 146 -2.20 6.70 -5.68
C LEU A 146 -3.68 6.35 -5.71
N PHE A 147 -4.16 5.69 -6.77
CA PHE A 147 -5.55 5.24 -6.88
C PHE A 147 -5.94 4.41 -5.66
N THR A 148 -5.15 3.39 -5.32
CA THR A 148 -5.39 2.54 -4.17
C THR A 148 -5.34 3.32 -2.86
N ALA A 149 -4.40 4.26 -2.66
CA ALA A 149 -4.36 5.13 -1.49
C ALA A 149 -5.61 6.02 -1.36
N LEU A 150 -6.13 6.55 -2.49
CA LEU A 150 -7.35 7.33 -2.52
C LEU A 150 -8.57 6.52 -2.09
N LEU A 151 -8.65 5.23 -2.44
CA LEU A 151 -9.75 4.36 -1.99
C LEU A 151 -9.89 4.30 -0.46
N GLU A 152 -8.82 4.57 0.29
CA GLU A 152 -8.84 4.57 1.75
C GLU A 152 -9.59 5.78 2.34
N SER A 153 -9.69 6.90 1.62
CA SER A 153 -10.28 8.16 2.14
C SER A 153 -11.32 8.80 1.20
N PHE A 154 -11.53 8.24 0.02
CA PHE A 154 -12.42 8.75 -1.01
C PHE A 154 -13.18 7.62 -1.68
N ARG A 155 -14.33 7.96 -2.28
CA ARG A 155 -15.10 7.08 -3.17
C ARG A 155 -15.03 7.60 -4.59
N TYR A 156 -14.65 6.75 -5.54
CA TYR A 156 -14.77 7.12 -6.95
C TYR A 156 -16.23 7.05 -7.42
N ASP A 157 -16.55 7.70 -8.53
CA ASP A 157 -17.89 7.65 -9.12
C ASP A 157 -18.29 6.20 -9.48
N PRO A 158 -19.38 5.64 -8.89
CA PRO A 158 -19.81 4.27 -9.18
C PRO A 158 -20.22 4.05 -10.64
N GLY A 159 -20.42 5.10 -11.44
CA GLY A 159 -20.64 5.00 -12.88
C GLY A 159 -19.40 4.61 -13.70
N ALA A 160 -18.20 4.59 -13.11
CA ALA A 160 -16.97 4.22 -13.82
C ALA A 160 -16.84 2.69 -14.02
N THR A 161 -16.76 2.25 -15.26
CA THR A 161 -16.65 0.81 -15.63
C THR A 161 -15.26 0.23 -15.34
N SER A 162 -14.21 1.01 -15.58
CA SER A 162 -12.80 0.66 -15.32
C SER A 162 -12.11 1.83 -14.60
N PRO A 163 -12.39 2.04 -13.30
CA PRO A 163 -12.01 3.26 -12.59
C PRO A 163 -10.49 3.45 -12.48
N LEU A 164 -9.72 2.35 -12.37
CA LEU A 164 -8.26 2.40 -12.35
C LEU A 164 -7.70 2.85 -13.70
N ASP A 165 -8.11 2.19 -14.79
CA ASP A 165 -7.67 2.52 -16.15
C ASP A 165 -8.03 3.97 -16.50
N GLN A 166 -9.29 4.36 -16.24
CA GLN A 166 -9.75 5.72 -16.43
C GLN A 166 -8.90 6.73 -15.65
N PHE A 167 -8.60 6.45 -14.38
CA PHE A 167 -7.78 7.33 -13.55
C PHE A 167 -6.37 7.50 -14.12
N MET A 168 -5.73 6.42 -14.54
CA MET A 168 -4.36 6.44 -15.06
C MET A 168 -4.27 7.10 -16.45
N GLU A 169 -5.17 6.75 -17.37
CA GLU A 169 -5.16 7.25 -18.76
C GLU A 169 -5.52 8.73 -18.86
N SER A 170 -6.42 9.21 -18.01
CA SER A 170 -6.85 10.61 -17.99
C SER A 170 -5.95 11.54 -17.16
N GLY A 171 -4.81 11.04 -16.67
CA GLY A 171 -3.92 11.82 -15.79
C GLY A 171 -4.60 12.21 -14.47
N GLY A 172 -5.53 11.40 -13.97
CA GLY A 172 -6.23 11.62 -12.71
C GLY A 172 -7.66 12.13 -12.83
N GLY A 173 -8.21 12.19 -14.05
CA GLY A 173 -9.55 12.65 -14.39
C GLY A 173 -10.69 11.72 -13.94
N LEU A 174 -10.74 11.44 -12.65
CA LEU A 174 -11.82 10.73 -11.97
C LEU A 174 -12.43 11.65 -10.89
N ASP A 175 -13.76 11.66 -10.79
CA ASP A 175 -14.46 12.36 -9.71
C ASP A 175 -14.38 11.52 -8.43
N TRP A 176 -13.99 12.17 -7.34
CA TRP A 176 -13.85 11.57 -6.01
C TRP A 176 -14.78 12.26 -5.03
N SER A 177 -15.63 11.48 -4.37
CA SER A 177 -16.42 11.94 -3.23
C SER A 177 -15.62 11.74 -1.94
N PRO A 178 -15.46 12.74 -1.07
CA PRO A 178 -14.74 12.58 0.18
C PRO A 178 -15.50 11.60 1.09
N ALA A 179 -14.76 10.66 1.66
CA ALA A 179 -15.32 9.65 2.54
C ALA A 179 -14.25 9.29 3.58
N PRO A 180 -14.04 10.14 4.60
CA PRO A 180 -13.06 9.87 5.63
C PRO A 180 -13.46 8.63 6.45
N HIS A 181 -12.46 7.90 6.91
CA HIS A 181 -12.63 6.81 7.87
C HIS A 181 -12.31 7.28 9.29
N GLU A 182 -12.97 6.65 10.27
CA GLU A 182 -12.59 6.74 11.67
C GLU A 182 -11.36 5.88 11.94
N ARG A 183 -10.56 6.31 12.91
CA ARG A 183 -9.29 5.68 13.26
C ARG A 183 -9.36 5.28 14.72
N LEU A 184 -9.06 4.02 15.01
CA LEU A 184 -9.04 3.47 16.36
C LEU A 184 -7.64 2.97 16.67
N PHE A 185 -7.08 3.41 17.80
CA PHE A 185 -5.85 2.87 18.37
C PHE A 185 -6.24 1.98 19.55
N SER A 186 -6.28 0.68 19.28
CA SER A 186 -6.60 -0.32 20.30
C SER A 186 -5.49 -0.37 21.37
N PRO A 187 -5.84 -0.54 22.66
CA PRO A 187 -4.86 -0.78 23.73
C PRO A 187 -3.93 -1.97 23.47
N ALA A 188 -4.35 -2.93 22.63
CA ALA A 188 -3.53 -4.07 22.22
C ALA A 188 -2.45 -3.72 21.17
N GLY A 189 -2.32 -2.44 20.79
CA GLY A 189 -1.30 -1.97 19.84
C GLY A 189 -1.71 -2.11 18.36
N ALA A 190 -3.01 -2.29 18.08
CA ALA A 190 -3.54 -2.30 16.73
C ALA A 190 -4.10 -0.93 16.34
N TYR A 191 -3.80 -0.48 15.13
CA TYR A 191 -4.47 0.63 14.47
C TYR A 191 -5.54 0.09 13.53
N VAL A 192 -6.76 0.63 13.57
CA VAL A 192 -7.90 0.14 12.79
C VAL A 192 -8.58 1.30 12.05
N GLN A 193 -8.84 1.11 10.75
CA GLN A 193 -9.65 2.01 9.94
C GLN A 193 -11.09 1.51 9.86
N LEU A 194 -12.03 2.37 10.25
CA LEU A 194 -13.45 2.04 10.41
C LEU A 194 -14.32 2.96 9.56
N ARG A 195 -15.25 2.36 8.82
CA ARG A 195 -16.31 3.07 8.10
C ARG A 195 -17.56 2.22 7.99
N ASP A 196 -17.75 1.49 6.90
CA ASP A 196 -18.82 0.51 6.73
C ASP A 196 -18.38 -0.87 7.24
N GLY A 197 -17.76 -0.89 8.43
CA GLY A 197 -16.98 -1.99 8.99
C GLY A 197 -15.48 -1.72 8.99
N ILE A 198 -14.70 -2.78 9.24
CA ILE A 198 -13.23 -2.72 9.27
C ILE A 198 -12.67 -2.80 7.84
N GLU A 199 -11.99 -1.75 7.40
CA GLU A 199 -11.39 -1.70 6.05
C GLU A 199 -9.89 -2.07 6.07
N LYS A 200 -9.17 -1.70 7.14
CA LYS A 200 -7.73 -1.91 7.31
C LYS A 200 -7.38 -2.07 8.79
N VAL A 201 -6.42 -2.94 9.09
CA VAL A 201 -5.77 -3.06 10.39
C VAL A 201 -4.26 -2.94 10.21
N VAL A 202 -3.57 -2.19 11.04
CA VAL A 202 -2.10 -2.21 11.13
C VAL A 202 -1.72 -2.72 12.51
N PHE A 203 -0.93 -3.79 12.57
CA PHE A 203 -0.49 -4.41 13.80
C PHE A 203 0.97 -4.85 13.69
N GLN A 204 1.80 -4.49 14.66
CA GLN A 204 3.24 -4.77 14.65
C GLN A 204 3.92 -4.39 13.31
N GLY A 205 3.58 -3.21 12.77
CA GLY A 205 4.10 -2.69 11.50
C GLY A 205 3.51 -3.33 10.23
N ARG A 206 2.57 -4.28 10.36
CA ARG A 206 1.98 -5.02 9.23
C ARG A 206 0.57 -4.55 8.94
N ALA A 207 0.31 -4.14 7.70
CA ALA A 207 -1.02 -3.75 7.25
C ALA A 207 -1.79 -4.96 6.69
N TYR A 208 -3.00 -5.16 7.19
CA TYR A 208 -4.01 -6.12 6.74
C TYR A 208 -5.14 -5.36 6.09
N TYR A 209 -5.59 -5.82 4.94
CA TYR A 209 -6.63 -5.16 4.17
C TYR A 209 -7.83 -6.06 3.95
N ARG A 210 -9.03 -5.48 3.91
CA ARG A 210 -10.19 -6.17 3.35
C ARG A 210 -9.92 -6.48 1.87
N ARG A 211 -10.21 -7.72 1.43
CA ARG A 211 -9.90 -8.13 0.04
C ARG A 211 -10.63 -7.32 -1.01
N ARG A 212 -11.87 -6.93 -0.74
CA ARG A 212 -12.68 -6.17 -1.68
C ARG A 212 -12.98 -4.81 -1.09
N TRP A 213 -12.57 -3.78 -1.79
CA TRP A 213 -12.77 -2.39 -1.40
C TRP A 213 -13.37 -1.62 -2.57
N GLN A 214 -14.60 -1.11 -2.40
CA GLN A 214 -15.32 -0.40 -3.47
C GLN A 214 -15.42 -1.21 -4.77
N GLY A 215 -15.62 -2.52 -4.70
CA GLY A 215 -15.63 -3.38 -5.89
C GLY A 215 -14.26 -3.79 -6.41
N VAL A 216 -13.18 -3.09 -6.05
CA VAL A 216 -11.79 -3.41 -6.41
C VAL A 216 -11.25 -4.53 -5.53
N LEU A 217 -10.61 -5.52 -6.15
CA LEU A 217 -9.93 -6.60 -5.43
C LEU A 217 -8.49 -6.17 -5.11
N ARG A 218 -8.15 -6.11 -3.81
CA ARG A 218 -6.78 -5.99 -3.32
C ARG A 218 -6.25 -7.38 -3.03
N ASP A 219 -5.37 -7.84 -3.88
CA ASP A 219 -4.71 -9.13 -3.72
C ASP A 219 -3.42 -8.95 -2.93
N GLU A 220 -3.54 -8.72 -1.63
CA GLU A 220 -2.41 -8.59 -0.69
C GLU A 220 -2.26 -9.89 0.13
N PRO A 221 -1.04 -10.26 0.55
CA PRO A 221 -0.83 -11.47 1.36
C PRO A 221 -1.36 -11.35 2.78
N ARG A 222 -1.69 -10.15 3.23
CA ARG A 222 -2.18 -9.85 4.58
C ARG A 222 -3.61 -9.35 4.48
N VAL A 223 -4.54 -10.15 4.97
CA VAL A 223 -5.95 -10.00 4.66
C VAL A 223 -6.80 -9.95 5.93
N LEU A 224 -7.85 -9.14 5.87
CA LEU A 224 -8.98 -9.17 6.80
C LEU A 224 -10.10 -10.05 6.25
N ARG A 225 -10.53 -11.02 7.06
CA ARG A 225 -11.63 -11.95 6.76
C ARG A 225 -12.75 -11.76 7.75
N GLU A 226 -13.98 -11.76 7.28
CA GLU A 226 -15.16 -11.71 8.14
C GLU A 226 -15.65 -13.14 8.39
N GLU A 227 -15.77 -13.51 9.67
CA GLU A 227 -16.31 -14.80 10.11
C GLU A 227 -17.35 -14.57 11.21
N GLY A 228 -18.63 -14.68 10.85
CA GLY A 228 -19.72 -14.37 11.77
C GLY A 228 -19.62 -12.93 12.28
N ASP A 229 -19.52 -12.76 13.60
CA ASP A 229 -19.36 -11.48 14.30
C ASP A 229 -17.90 -11.03 14.46
N ARG A 230 -16.94 -11.77 13.91
CA ARG A 230 -15.51 -11.52 14.04
C ARG A 230 -14.88 -11.07 12.73
N VAL A 231 -13.80 -10.32 12.86
CA VAL A 231 -12.88 -10.00 11.77
C VAL A 231 -11.51 -10.55 12.12
N ILE A 232 -10.95 -11.36 11.23
CA ILE A 232 -9.68 -12.06 11.44
C ILE A 232 -8.62 -11.47 10.53
N ALA A 233 -7.50 -11.03 11.11
CA ALA A 233 -6.31 -10.64 10.36
C ALA A 233 -5.43 -11.87 10.15
N SER A 234 -5.22 -12.26 8.90
CA SER A 234 -4.50 -13.49 8.53
C SER A 234 -3.53 -13.28 7.38
N LEU A 235 -2.49 -14.11 7.32
CA LEU A 235 -1.71 -14.36 6.12
C LEU A 235 -2.50 -15.27 5.17
N TRP A 236 -2.48 -14.93 3.90
CA TRP A 236 -3.18 -15.65 2.84
C TRP A 236 -2.23 -15.81 1.66
N ALA A 237 -2.15 -17.03 1.12
CA ALA A 237 -1.48 -17.29 -0.15
C ALA A 237 -2.12 -18.50 -0.82
N MET A 238 -1.98 -18.60 -2.15
CA MET A 238 -2.51 -19.71 -2.94
C MET A 238 -4.01 -19.99 -2.70
N GLY A 239 -4.78 -18.94 -2.36
CA GLY A 239 -6.21 -19.03 -2.13
C GLY A 239 -6.64 -19.57 -0.76
N GLU A 240 -5.73 -19.88 0.17
CA GLU A 240 -6.05 -20.38 1.53
C GLU A 240 -5.35 -19.62 2.68
N PRO A 241 -6.01 -19.44 3.84
CA PRO A 241 -5.39 -18.81 5.00
C PRO A 241 -4.25 -19.69 5.51
N LEU A 242 -3.08 -19.09 5.75
CA LEU A 242 -1.88 -19.79 6.21
C LEU A 242 -1.62 -19.62 7.71
N GLU A 243 -1.94 -18.45 8.24
CA GLU A 243 -1.64 -18.08 9.63
C GLU A 243 -2.57 -16.94 10.06
N GLU A 244 -3.09 -16.98 11.28
CA GLU A 244 -3.95 -15.93 11.84
C GLU A 244 -3.18 -15.18 12.93
N HIS A 245 -3.34 -13.87 13.02
CA HIS A 245 -2.57 -13.03 13.94
C HIS A 245 -3.44 -12.20 14.89
N LEU A 246 -4.62 -11.77 14.44
CA LEU A 246 -5.55 -11.00 15.28
C LEU A 246 -6.99 -11.46 15.05
N ILE A 247 -7.76 -11.47 16.11
CA ILE A 247 -9.22 -11.57 16.08
C ILE A 247 -9.77 -10.26 16.64
N LEU A 248 -10.62 -9.60 15.86
CA LEU A 248 -11.31 -8.37 16.23
C LEU A 248 -12.83 -8.61 16.25
N ASP A 249 -13.55 -7.81 17.03
CA ASP A 249 -14.99 -7.68 16.85
C ASP A 249 -15.31 -6.72 15.67
N ARG A 250 -16.60 -6.56 15.34
CA ARG A 250 -17.02 -5.65 14.25
C ARG A 250 -16.77 -4.17 14.53
N THR A 251 -16.54 -3.80 15.78
CA THR A 251 -16.27 -2.42 16.17
C THR A 251 -14.79 -2.08 16.04
N GLY A 252 -13.92 -3.08 15.83
CA GLY A 252 -12.47 -2.91 15.72
C GLY A 252 -11.72 -3.16 17.02
N GLU A 253 -12.39 -3.62 18.09
CA GLU A 253 -11.70 -3.99 19.32
C GLU A 253 -11.00 -5.33 19.15
N VAL A 254 -9.78 -5.43 19.67
CA VAL A 254 -8.99 -6.66 19.62
C VAL A 254 -9.50 -7.62 20.69
N LEU A 255 -10.06 -8.74 20.26
CA LEU A 255 -10.53 -9.83 21.11
C LEU A 255 -9.39 -10.80 21.48
N ALA A 256 -8.49 -11.06 20.53
CA ALA A 256 -7.34 -11.92 20.76
C ALA A 256 -6.16 -11.54 19.85
N VAL A 257 -4.97 -11.64 20.41
CA VAL A 257 -3.71 -11.66 19.67
C VAL A 257 -3.26 -13.10 19.59
N LEU A 258 -3.07 -13.60 18.37
CA LEU A 258 -2.63 -14.97 18.12
C LEU A 258 -1.11 -14.95 17.87
N PRO A 259 -0.30 -15.59 18.74
CA PRO A 259 1.14 -15.63 18.55
C PRO A 259 1.50 -16.31 17.23
N ALA A 260 2.33 -15.65 16.44
CA ALA A 260 2.84 -16.23 15.22
C ALA A 260 3.74 -17.44 15.53
N ALA A 261 3.57 -18.51 14.76
CA ALA A 261 4.42 -19.69 14.91
C ALA A 261 5.85 -19.33 14.47
N PRO A 262 6.89 -19.66 15.25
CA PRO A 262 8.27 -19.46 14.84
C PRO A 262 8.50 -20.14 13.49
N ALA A 263 9.10 -19.39 12.56
CA ALA A 263 9.50 -19.98 11.29
C ALA A 263 10.83 -20.73 11.48
N GLU A 264 10.88 -21.97 11.00
CA GLU A 264 12.05 -22.83 11.07
C GLU A 264 12.54 -23.23 9.68
N GLY A 265 13.83 -23.49 9.56
CA GLY A 265 14.50 -23.98 8.35
C GLY A 265 15.63 -23.06 7.88
N PRO A 266 16.60 -23.58 7.11
CA PRO A 266 17.72 -22.80 6.63
C PRO A 266 17.28 -21.84 5.51
N TYR A 267 18.00 -20.73 5.36
CA TYR A 267 17.91 -19.93 4.15
C TYR A 267 18.46 -20.74 2.95
N ALA A 268 17.80 -20.62 1.81
CA ALA A 268 18.22 -21.28 0.57
C ALA A 268 18.09 -20.31 -0.62
N PRO A 269 19.13 -20.17 -1.47
CA PRO A 269 19.08 -19.25 -2.59
C PRO A 269 18.05 -19.70 -3.64
N PHE A 270 17.43 -18.73 -4.33
CA PHE A 270 16.66 -19.02 -5.53
C PHE A 270 17.58 -19.58 -6.61
N SER A 271 17.16 -20.67 -7.23
CA SER A 271 17.85 -21.22 -8.39
C SER A 271 17.73 -20.29 -9.60
N ARG A 272 18.53 -20.56 -10.63
CA ARG A 272 18.45 -19.82 -11.89
C ARG A 272 17.06 -19.90 -12.53
N ARG A 273 16.38 -21.07 -12.46
CA ARG A 273 15.03 -21.26 -13.01
C ARG A 273 14.02 -20.36 -12.31
N TRP A 274 14.06 -20.31 -10.98
CA TRP A 274 13.23 -19.43 -10.18
C TRP A 274 13.47 -17.96 -10.50
N ARG A 275 14.75 -17.54 -10.57
CA ARG A 275 15.12 -16.15 -10.92
C ARG A 275 14.57 -15.75 -12.29
N SER A 276 14.77 -16.57 -13.32
CA SER A 276 14.27 -16.29 -14.66
C SER A 276 12.74 -16.23 -14.70
N ALA A 277 12.05 -17.25 -14.20
CA ALA A 277 10.58 -17.29 -14.22
C ALA A 277 9.94 -16.14 -13.44
N VAL A 278 10.46 -15.79 -12.27
CA VAL A 278 9.91 -14.69 -11.46
C VAL A 278 10.24 -13.34 -12.08
N GLY A 279 11.45 -13.14 -12.62
CA GLY A 279 11.78 -11.92 -13.35
C GLY A 279 10.83 -11.68 -14.53
N GLU A 280 10.55 -12.75 -15.28
CA GLU A 280 9.60 -12.72 -16.40
C GLU A 280 8.17 -12.43 -15.95
N LEU A 281 7.67 -13.11 -14.91
CA LEU A 281 6.33 -12.87 -14.37
C LEU A 281 6.15 -11.44 -13.85
N VAL A 282 7.14 -10.93 -13.10
CA VAL A 282 7.11 -9.56 -12.58
C VAL A 282 7.14 -8.55 -13.74
N ALA A 283 7.99 -8.78 -14.75
CA ALA A 283 8.07 -7.91 -15.91
C ALA A 283 6.77 -7.91 -16.74
N HIS A 284 6.16 -9.09 -16.93
CA HIS A 284 4.91 -9.23 -17.66
C HIS A 284 3.72 -8.57 -16.93
N GLY A 285 3.69 -8.63 -15.60
CA GLY A 285 2.70 -7.93 -14.78
C GLY A 285 3.01 -6.45 -14.54
N SER A 286 3.93 -5.85 -15.29
CA SER A 286 4.34 -4.44 -15.16
C SER A 286 4.16 -3.70 -16.49
N THR A 287 4.35 -2.37 -16.50
CA THR A 287 4.46 -1.64 -17.77
C THR A 287 5.59 -2.24 -18.62
N PRO A 288 5.37 -2.48 -19.93
CA PRO A 288 6.40 -3.07 -20.79
C PRO A 288 7.71 -2.29 -20.80
N LEU A 289 7.63 -0.97 -20.63
CA LEU A 289 8.79 -0.07 -20.58
C LEU A 289 9.76 -0.35 -19.42
N LEU A 290 9.28 -0.99 -18.34
CA LEU A 290 10.13 -1.36 -17.20
C LEU A 290 10.79 -2.73 -17.35
N ARG A 291 10.40 -3.54 -18.34
CA ARG A 291 10.84 -4.93 -18.48
C ARG A 291 12.36 -5.11 -18.45
N PRO A 292 13.18 -4.42 -19.26
CA PRO A 292 14.64 -4.59 -19.21
C PRO A 292 15.23 -4.25 -17.84
N SER A 293 14.70 -3.21 -17.20
CA SER A 293 15.13 -2.78 -15.86
C SER A 293 14.77 -3.82 -14.79
N ILE A 294 13.58 -4.41 -14.86
CA ILE A 294 13.14 -5.47 -13.95
C ILE A 294 14.04 -6.69 -14.07
N LEU A 295 14.31 -7.16 -15.29
CA LEU A 295 15.16 -8.33 -15.52
C LEU A 295 16.58 -8.09 -14.99
N SER A 296 17.17 -6.93 -15.29
CA SER A 296 18.50 -6.53 -14.79
C SER A 296 18.56 -6.43 -13.25
N ILE A 297 17.48 -5.99 -12.60
CA ILE A 297 17.42 -5.92 -11.14
C ILE A 297 17.34 -7.33 -10.53
N VAL A 298 16.46 -8.19 -11.05
CA VAL A 298 16.30 -9.57 -10.54
C VAL A 298 17.59 -10.38 -10.61
N GLU A 299 18.41 -10.16 -11.64
CA GLU A 299 19.72 -10.80 -11.75
C GLU A 299 20.69 -10.40 -10.63
N ARG A 300 20.62 -9.15 -10.16
CA ARG A 300 21.52 -8.59 -9.14
C ARG A 300 21.06 -8.83 -7.70
N LEU A 301 19.77 -9.09 -7.49
CA LEU A 301 19.20 -9.28 -6.16
C LEU A 301 19.64 -10.60 -5.51
N ASP A 302 19.79 -10.57 -4.20
CA ASP A 302 19.93 -11.76 -3.37
C ASP A 302 18.52 -12.30 -3.02
N LEU A 303 17.98 -13.11 -3.93
CA LEU A 303 16.67 -13.77 -3.78
C LEU A 303 16.83 -15.10 -3.03
N GLN A 304 16.11 -15.24 -1.91
CA GLN A 304 16.21 -16.40 -1.03
C GLN A 304 14.85 -16.91 -0.57
N TRP A 305 14.78 -18.21 -0.30
CA TRP A 305 13.82 -18.79 0.61
C TRP A 305 14.31 -18.65 2.05
N GLY A 306 13.43 -18.41 3.00
CA GLY A 306 13.85 -18.30 4.40
C GLY A 306 12.73 -18.41 5.44
N PRO A 307 13.11 -18.60 6.71
CA PRO A 307 12.18 -18.68 7.83
C PRO A 307 11.69 -17.28 8.23
N LEU A 308 10.58 -16.81 7.65
CA LEU A 308 9.96 -15.52 8.00
C LEU A 308 8.87 -15.71 9.05
N THR A 309 8.95 -15.03 10.19
CA THR A 309 7.90 -15.09 11.23
C THR A 309 6.83 -14.05 10.97
N ALA A 310 5.55 -14.45 11.04
CA ALA A 310 4.38 -13.59 10.84
C ALA A 310 4.32 -12.88 9.47
N ASP A 311 5.05 -13.36 8.45
CA ASP A 311 5.03 -12.79 7.11
C ASP A 311 5.40 -13.77 6.00
N LEU A 312 5.19 -13.35 4.75
CA LEU A 312 5.51 -14.12 3.54
C LEU A 312 6.67 -13.54 2.72
N VAL A 313 6.99 -12.26 2.90
CA VAL A 313 8.09 -11.59 2.20
C VAL A 313 8.78 -10.58 3.12
N GLU A 314 10.10 -10.51 3.01
CA GLU A 314 10.94 -9.51 3.66
C GLU A 314 11.88 -8.89 2.63
N ALA A 315 12.03 -7.56 2.66
CA ALA A 315 12.92 -6.82 1.78
C ALA A 315 13.87 -5.96 2.61
N THR A 316 15.18 -6.28 2.57
CA THR A 316 16.22 -5.54 3.30
C THR A 316 17.40 -5.27 2.38
N GLY A 317 17.64 -4.01 2.04
CA GLY A 317 18.67 -3.66 1.05
C GLY A 317 18.42 -4.38 -0.27
N ASP A 318 19.41 -5.11 -0.78
CA ASP A 318 19.32 -5.92 -2.01
C ASP A 318 18.94 -7.39 -1.76
N ARG A 319 18.63 -7.73 -0.51
CA ARG A 319 18.16 -9.06 -0.13
C ARG A 319 16.64 -9.09 -0.08
N LEU A 320 16.04 -10.01 -0.83
CA LEU A 320 14.61 -10.32 -0.75
C LEU A 320 14.43 -11.78 -0.33
N VAL A 321 13.67 -11.99 0.74
CA VAL A 321 13.40 -13.32 1.29
C VAL A 321 11.93 -13.65 1.10
N ILE A 322 11.63 -14.86 0.62
CA ILE A 322 10.29 -15.44 0.55
C ILE A 322 10.16 -16.57 1.58
N SER A 323 9.01 -16.64 2.23
CA SER A 323 8.75 -17.59 3.31
C SER A 323 8.80 -19.05 2.86
N LEU A 324 9.48 -19.89 3.66
CA LEU A 324 9.46 -21.35 3.55
C LEU A 324 8.07 -21.98 3.75
N ARG A 325 7.05 -21.21 4.18
CA ARG A 325 5.67 -21.73 4.24
C ARG A 325 5.11 -22.04 2.86
N LEU A 326 5.41 -21.24 1.84
CA LEU A 326 4.88 -21.45 0.48
C LEU A 326 5.26 -22.81 -0.13
N PRO A 327 6.56 -23.23 -0.14
CA PRO A 327 6.91 -24.53 -0.68
C PRO A 327 6.32 -25.69 0.15
N ARG A 328 6.12 -25.52 1.47
CA ARG A 328 5.46 -26.53 2.32
C ARG A 328 3.98 -26.70 1.95
N VAL A 329 3.24 -25.60 1.85
CA VAL A 329 1.83 -25.61 1.45
C VAL A 329 1.69 -26.18 0.04
N PHE A 330 2.59 -25.82 -0.88
CA PHE A 330 2.60 -26.37 -2.23
C PHE A 330 2.80 -27.90 -2.24
N ARG A 331 3.71 -28.46 -1.43
CA ARG A 331 3.90 -29.91 -1.33
C ARG A 331 2.65 -30.62 -0.83
N LEU A 332 2.06 -30.14 0.25
CA LEU A 332 0.80 -30.69 0.80
C LEU A 332 -0.30 -30.66 -0.26
N ARG A 333 -0.37 -29.56 -1.02
CA ARG A 333 -1.33 -29.44 -2.12
C ARG A 333 -1.04 -30.46 -3.21
N LEU A 334 0.20 -30.63 -3.65
CA LEU A 334 0.55 -31.61 -4.68
C LEU A 334 0.19 -33.05 -4.27
N GLU A 335 0.39 -33.42 -3.00
CA GLU A 335 0.03 -34.74 -2.48
C GLU A 335 -1.49 -34.99 -2.53
N ALA A 336 -2.29 -33.94 -2.35
CA ALA A 336 -3.75 -34.01 -2.39
C ALA A 336 -4.35 -34.00 -3.82
N GLN A 337 -3.55 -33.76 -4.87
CA GLN A 337 -4.06 -33.65 -6.25
C GLN A 337 -3.72 -34.92 -7.07
N PRO A 338 -4.72 -35.73 -7.47
CA PRO A 338 -4.49 -36.97 -8.21
C PRO A 338 -4.19 -36.75 -9.70
N GLU A 339 -4.60 -35.61 -10.27
CA GLU A 339 -4.56 -35.36 -11.72
C GLU A 339 -3.39 -34.45 -12.15
N GLY A 340 -2.84 -34.71 -13.35
CA GLY A 340 -1.71 -33.97 -13.89
C GLY A 340 -1.99 -32.48 -14.14
N GLU A 341 -3.17 -32.13 -14.66
CA GLU A 341 -3.54 -30.73 -14.95
C GLU A 341 -3.66 -29.90 -13.65
N GLN A 342 -4.26 -30.48 -12.61
CA GLN A 342 -4.41 -29.84 -11.30
C GLN A 342 -3.04 -29.56 -10.66
N ARG A 343 -2.09 -30.49 -10.82
CA ARG A 343 -0.70 -30.31 -10.36
C ARG A 343 0.03 -29.21 -11.13
N VAL A 344 -0.16 -29.12 -12.45
CA VAL A 344 0.38 -28.00 -13.27
C VAL A 344 -0.19 -26.67 -12.79
N ARG A 345 -1.51 -26.58 -12.58
CA ARG A 345 -2.17 -25.36 -12.08
C ARG A 345 -1.65 -24.95 -10.71
N ALA A 346 -1.42 -25.91 -9.81
CA ALA A 346 -0.81 -25.64 -8.51
C ALA A 346 0.62 -25.08 -8.63
N ALA A 347 1.43 -25.63 -9.56
CA ALA A 347 2.80 -25.16 -9.78
C ALA A 347 2.83 -23.73 -10.35
N LEU A 348 1.95 -23.42 -11.30
CA LEU A 348 1.76 -22.07 -11.82
C LEU A 348 1.27 -21.11 -10.74
N SER A 349 0.33 -21.54 -9.88
CA SER A 349 -0.15 -20.74 -8.76
C SER A 349 0.96 -20.39 -7.77
N LEU A 350 1.87 -21.32 -7.47
CA LEU A 350 3.03 -21.04 -6.62
C LEU A 350 3.94 -20.00 -7.28
N ALA A 351 4.26 -20.16 -8.56
CA ALA A 351 5.12 -19.21 -9.29
C ALA A 351 4.52 -17.80 -9.33
N ALA A 352 3.21 -17.71 -9.61
CA ALA A 352 2.47 -16.45 -9.60
C ALA A 352 2.46 -15.78 -8.21
N GLU A 353 2.24 -16.55 -7.14
CA GLU A 353 2.25 -16.01 -5.78
C GLU A 353 3.63 -15.47 -5.39
N VAL A 354 4.71 -16.19 -5.72
CA VAL A 354 6.09 -15.73 -5.46
C VAL A 354 6.38 -14.45 -6.23
N ALA A 355 6.02 -14.39 -7.52
CA ALA A 355 6.21 -13.20 -8.34
C ALA A 355 5.41 -11.99 -7.80
N LYS A 356 4.18 -12.22 -7.35
CA LYS A 356 3.34 -11.21 -6.72
C LYS A 356 3.96 -10.65 -5.43
N LEU A 357 4.50 -11.51 -4.57
CA LEU A 357 5.18 -11.09 -3.33
C LEU A 357 6.45 -10.27 -3.60
N LEU A 358 7.25 -10.66 -4.60
CA LEU A 358 8.49 -9.95 -4.94
C LEU A 358 8.25 -8.69 -5.79
N GLY A 359 7.17 -8.68 -6.58
CA GLY A 359 6.87 -7.66 -7.58
C GLY A 359 6.99 -6.22 -7.09
N PRO A 360 6.35 -5.82 -5.97
CA PRO A 360 6.44 -4.45 -5.46
C PRO A 360 7.87 -3.98 -5.17
N ALA A 361 8.68 -4.81 -4.52
CA ALA A 361 10.07 -4.47 -4.18
C ALA A 361 10.94 -4.41 -5.45
N VAL A 362 10.78 -5.37 -6.36
CA VAL A 362 11.50 -5.41 -7.64
C VAL A 362 11.15 -4.22 -8.52
N ARG A 363 9.86 -3.89 -8.69
CA ARG A 363 9.41 -2.73 -9.47
C ARG A 363 9.97 -1.43 -8.93
N ARG A 364 9.90 -1.22 -7.61
CA ARG A 364 10.44 0.00 -6.97
C ARG A 364 11.93 0.16 -7.24
N LYS A 365 12.71 -0.93 -7.09
CA LYS A 365 14.15 -0.92 -7.38
C LYS A 365 14.44 -0.67 -8.86
N ALA A 366 13.66 -1.26 -9.77
CA ALA A 366 13.80 -1.03 -11.21
C ALA A 366 13.47 0.41 -11.61
N GLN A 367 12.40 0.99 -11.06
CA GLN A 367 12.03 2.39 -11.26
C GLN A 367 13.11 3.33 -10.72
N ALA A 368 13.61 3.10 -9.51
CA ALA A 368 14.68 3.89 -8.92
C ALA A 368 15.98 3.81 -9.74
N ALA A 369 16.34 2.61 -10.21
CA ALA A 369 17.51 2.41 -11.05
C ALA A 369 17.38 3.14 -12.40
N LEU A 370 16.21 3.08 -13.04
CA LEU A 370 15.93 3.80 -14.29
C LEU A 370 15.97 5.32 -14.07
N ALA A 371 15.33 5.82 -13.03
CA ALA A 371 15.29 7.25 -12.70
C ALA A 371 16.67 7.84 -12.36
N ALA A 372 17.59 7.02 -11.84
CA ALA A 372 18.96 7.42 -11.55
C ALA A 372 19.87 7.55 -12.80
N LEU A 373 19.43 7.05 -13.97
CA LEU A 373 20.17 7.21 -15.21
C LEU A 373 20.07 8.65 -15.75
N PRO A 374 21.11 9.15 -16.44
CA PRO A 374 20.98 10.36 -17.27
C PRO A 374 19.87 10.19 -18.32
N GLU A 375 19.31 11.30 -18.82
CA GLU A 375 18.20 11.29 -19.80
C GLU A 375 18.49 10.41 -21.04
N SER A 376 19.72 10.44 -21.54
CA SER A 376 20.15 9.59 -22.67
C SER A 376 20.10 8.09 -22.32
N GLY A 377 20.47 7.73 -21.09
CA GLY A 377 20.38 6.35 -20.59
C GLY A 377 18.95 5.90 -20.38
N GLN A 378 18.07 6.80 -19.90
CA GLN A 378 16.64 6.53 -19.80
C GLN A 378 16.03 6.26 -21.18
N ARG A 379 16.33 7.13 -22.17
CA ARG A 379 15.86 6.97 -23.55
C ARG A 379 16.29 5.63 -24.16
N ALA A 380 17.58 5.29 -24.04
CA ALA A 380 18.10 4.02 -24.54
C ALA A 380 17.42 2.79 -23.88
N ALA A 381 17.11 2.87 -22.58
CA ALA A 381 16.40 1.80 -21.88
C ALA A 381 14.96 1.64 -22.37
N LEU A 382 14.27 2.73 -22.71
CA LEU A 382 12.92 2.71 -23.28
C LEU A 382 12.92 2.13 -24.71
N GLU A 383 13.87 2.55 -25.56
CA GLU A 383 14.04 2.01 -26.91
C GLU A 383 14.30 0.49 -26.89
N LEU A 384 15.12 0.01 -25.95
CA LEU A 384 15.34 -1.43 -25.75
C LEU A 384 14.07 -2.17 -25.31
N ALA A 385 13.26 -1.56 -24.45
CA ALA A 385 12.02 -2.15 -23.98
C ALA A 385 11.01 -2.32 -25.14
N GLU A 386 10.91 -1.32 -26.02
CA GLU A 386 10.07 -1.38 -27.22
C GLU A 386 10.54 -2.50 -28.17
N ALA A 387 11.85 -2.61 -28.41
CA ALA A 387 12.42 -3.62 -29.31
C ALA A 387 12.24 -5.07 -28.81
N THR A 388 12.04 -5.27 -27.51
CA THR A 388 11.92 -6.61 -26.89
C THR A 388 10.48 -6.97 -26.53
N PHE A 389 9.51 -6.14 -26.91
CA PHE A 389 8.11 -6.33 -26.56
C PHE A 389 7.51 -7.61 -27.18
N GLU A 390 7.75 -7.85 -28.47
CA GLU A 390 7.14 -8.97 -29.21
C GLU A 390 7.61 -10.35 -28.73
N THR A 391 8.84 -10.46 -28.20
CA THR A 391 9.41 -11.72 -27.73
C THR A 391 9.16 -12.00 -26.24
N ALA A 392 8.50 -11.07 -25.53
CA ALA A 392 8.29 -11.17 -24.09
C ALA A 392 7.43 -12.38 -23.71
N SER A 393 6.31 -12.60 -24.43
CA SER A 393 5.36 -13.68 -24.11
C SER A 393 5.97 -15.06 -24.30
N SER A 394 6.68 -15.30 -25.41
CA SER A 394 7.32 -16.60 -25.67
C SER A 394 8.45 -16.90 -24.69
N THR A 395 9.18 -15.87 -24.24
CA THR A 395 10.21 -16.01 -23.21
C THR A 395 9.62 -16.39 -21.86
N LEU A 396 8.51 -15.76 -21.47
CA LEU A 396 7.77 -16.09 -20.24
C LEU A 396 7.30 -17.54 -20.27
N GLU A 397 6.64 -17.97 -21.34
CA GLU A 397 6.15 -19.35 -21.50
C GLU A 397 7.28 -20.38 -21.33
N ALA A 398 8.40 -20.16 -22.01
CA ALA A 398 9.56 -21.06 -21.91
C ALA A 398 10.14 -21.13 -20.48
N CYS A 399 10.21 -20.00 -19.77
CA CYS A 399 10.70 -19.96 -18.40
C CYS A 399 9.74 -20.67 -17.42
N LEU A 400 8.43 -20.46 -17.58
CA LEU A 400 7.41 -21.11 -16.76
C LEU A 400 7.38 -22.62 -17.00
N ASP A 401 7.43 -23.08 -18.25
CA ASP A 401 7.45 -24.50 -18.59
C ASP A 401 8.63 -25.23 -17.93
N GLN A 402 9.82 -24.64 -17.96
CA GLN A 402 11.00 -25.22 -17.33
C GLN A 402 10.85 -25.28 -15.81
N LEU A 403 10.32 -24.23 -15.18
CA LEU A 403 10.10 -24.20 -13.73
C LEU A 403 9.04 -25.22 -13.32
N VAL A 404 7.88 -25.24 -13.99
CA VAL A 404 6.77 -26.15 -13.69
C VAL A 404 7.21 -27.60 -13.79
N ARG A 405 7.91 -27.99 -14.87
CA ARG A 405 8.43 -29.36 -15.01
C ARG A 405 9.37 -29.74 -13.86
N ALA A 406 10.21 -28.81 -13.42
CA ALA A 406 11.14 -29.05 -12.32
C ALA A 406 10.42 -29.18 -10.97
N LEU A 407 9.45 -28.31 -10.69
CA LEU A 407 8.61 -28.36 -9.49
C LEU A 407 7.82 -29.67 -9.39
N LEU A 408 7.23 -30.12 -10.50
CA LEU A 408 6.49 -31.38 -10.56
C LEU A 408 7.39 -32.62 -10.37
N ALA A 409 8.67 -32.50 -10.72
CA ALA A 409 9.68 -33.52 -10.45
C ALA A 409 10.24 -33.47 -9.01
N GLY A 410 9.67 -32.64 -8.13
CA GLY A 410 10.15 -32.44 -6.76
C GLY A 410 11.49 -31.71 -6.66
N LYS A 411 11.93 -31.07 -7.75
CA LYS A 411 13.15 -30.25 -7.82
C LYS A 411 12.76 -28.79 -7.56
N GLU A 412 13.74 -27.93 -7.30
CA GLU A 412 13.55 -26.47 -7.16
C GLU A 412 12.77 -26.00 -5.93
N LEU A 413 12.49 -26.88 -4.97
CA LEU A 413 11.98 -26.49 -3.66
C LEU A 413 13.10 -26.61 -2.62
N PRO A 414 13.25 -25.65 -1.69
CA PRO A 414 14.18 -25.78 -0.57
C PRO A 414 13.79 -26.98 0.29
N ALA A 415 14.77 -27.75 0.78
CA ALA A 415 14.53 -28.98 1.56
C ALA A 415 13.45 -28.78 2.64
#